data_AF-A0A7J2HGZ3-F1
#
_entry.id   AF-A0A7J2HGZ3-F1
#
_cell.length_a   1.000
_cell.length_b   1.000
_cell.length_c   1.000
_cell.angle_alpha   90.00
_cell.angle_beta   90.00
_cell.angle_gamma   90.00
#
_symmetry.space_group_name_H-M   'P 1'
#
loop_
_entity.id
_entity.type
_entity.pdbx_description
1 polymer ?
#
loop_
_entity_poly.entity_id
_entity_poly.type
_entity_poly.pdbx_seq_one_letter_code
_entity_poly.pdbx_strand_id
1 'polypeptide(L)'
;MEWIEKRVHEIEADLRFCEKLLRKEARMDLAKRILEELMKQVRELPVEELPEALKAKVLDMGLKIRILYHRANALLSLQEE
;
A
#
# COMPACT_ATOMS: atom_id res chain seq x y z
N MET A 1 19.42 7.92 -3.53
CA MET A 1 18.95 6.87 -4.48
C MET A 1 18.79 5.54 -3.77
N GLU A 2 19.85 4.94 -3.22
CA GLU A 2 19.79 3.63 -2.53
C GLU A 2 18.76 3.56 -1.39
N TRP A 3 18.63 4.64 -0.58
CA TRP A 3 17.63 4.69 0.49
C TRP A 3 16.18 4.67 -0.05
N ILE A 4 15.94 5.26 -1.22
CA ILE A 4 14.61 5.31 -1.86
C ILE A 4 14.25 3.92 -2.38
N GLU A 5 15.19 3.25 -3.04
CA GLU A 5 14.97 1.89 -3.55
C GLU A 5 14.66 0.92 -2.41
N LYS A 6 15.40 1.02 -1.31
CA LYS A 6 15.11 0.26 -0.09
C LYS A 6 13.70 0.58 0.43
N ARG A 7 13.34 1.86 0.49
CA ARG A 7 12.01 2.29 0.97
C ARG A 7 10.88 1.77 0.09
N VAL A 8 11.05 1.84 -1.23
CA VAL A 8 10.12 1.27 -2.22
C VAL A 8 9.97 -0.24 -2.01
N HIS A 9 11.07 -0.95 -1.75
CA HIS A 9 11.03 -2.39 -1.51
C HIS A 9 10.29 -2.76 -0.22
N GLU A 10 10.47 -1.99 0.85
CA GLU A 10 9.73 -2.13 2.11
C GLU A 10 8.23 -1.93 1.89
N ILE A 11 7.84 -0.84 1.21
CA ILE A 11 6.44 -0.56 0.88
C ILE A 11 5.82 -1.70 0.06
N GLU A 12 6.56 -2.25 -0.91
CA GLU A 12 6.09 -3.41 -1.68
C GLU A 12 5.90 -4.67 -0.82
N ALA A 13 6.78 -4.91 0.15
CA ALA A 13 6.66 -6.06 1.04
C ALA A 13 5.41 -5.96 1.92
N ASP A 14 5.16 -4.79 2.48
CA ASP A 14 3.98 -4.52 3.30
C ASP A 14 2.69 -4.55 2.47
N LEU A 15 2.72 -4.03 1.23
CA LEU A 15 1.62 -4.17 0.28
C LEU A 15 1.25 -5.63 0.01
N ARG A 16 2.24 -6.49 -0.26
CA ARG A 16 2.02 -7.93 -0.46
C ARG A 16 1.49 -8.59 0.81
N PHE A 17 1.89 -8.12 1.98
CA PHE A 17 1.36 -8.61 3.26
C PHE A 17 -0.13 -8.24 3.42
N CYS A 18 -0.50 -6.98 3.19
CA CYS A 18 -1.89 -6.53 3.20
C CYS A 18 -2.75 -7.30 2.20
N GLU A 19 -2.27 -7.52 0.97
CA GLU A 19 -2.98 -8.29 -0.04
C GLU A 19 -3.26 -9.72 0.43
N LYS A 20 -2.28 -10.39 1.05
CA LYS A 20 -2.46 -11.74 1.62
C LYS A 20 -3.48 -11.76 2.75
N LEU A 21 -3.49 -10.74 3.61
CA LEU A 21 -4.48 -10.62 4.69
C LEU A 21 -5.90 -10.45 4.13
N LEU A 22 -6.10 -9.50 3.22
CA LEU A 22 -7.41 -9.23 2.62
C LEU A 22 -7.90 -10.38 1.74
N ARG A 23 -6.99 -11.12 1.07
CA ARG A 23 -7.35 -12.33 0.32
C ARG A 23 -7.90 -13.43 1.21
N LYS A 24 -7.43 -13.51 2.45
CA LYS A 24 -7.92 -14.47 3.45
C LYS A 24 -9.05 -13.90 4.32
N GLU A 25 -9.49 -12.67 4.03
CA GLU A 25 -10.50 -11.93 4.82
C GLU A 25 -10.15 -11.91 6.32
N ALA A 26 -8.84 -11.84 6.63
CA ALA A 26 -8.31 -11.96 7.98
C ALA A 26 -7.67 -10.65 8.42
N ARG A 27 -7.93 -10.25 9.67
CA ARG A 27 -7.33 -9.06 10.31
C ARG A 27 -7.50 -7.80 9.45
N MET A 28 -8.72 -7.54 8.99
CA MET A 28 -9.00 -6.48 8.02
C MET A 28 -8.74 -5.08 8.58
N ASP A 29 -9.00 -4.84 9.86
CA ASP A 29 -8.61 -3.60 10.55
C ASP A 29 -7.11 -3.36 10.53
N LEU A 30 -6.31 -4.41 10.75
CA LEU A 30 -4.86 -4.32 10.71
C LEU A 30 -4.40 -3.99 9.28
N ALA A 31 -4.95 -4.69 8.29
CA ALA A 31 -4.63 -4.43 6.90
C ALA A 31 -4.99 -2.97 6.52
N LYS A 32 -6.15 -2.47 6.94
CA LYS A 32 -6.57 -1.08 6.73
C LYS A 32 -5.59 -0.08 7.34
N ARG A 33 -5.20 -0.25 8.61
CA ARG A 33 -4.24 0.65 9.28
C ARG A 33 -2.88 0.68 8.60
N ILE A 34 -2.38 -0.49 8.18
CA ILE A 34 -1.12 -0.57 7.43
C ILE A 34 -1.25 0.16 6.10
N LEU A 35 -2.36 -0.03 5.36
CA LEU A 35 -2.59 0.66 4.08
C LEU A 35 -2.67 2.18 4.23
N GLU A 36 -3.28 2.69 5.30
CA GLU A 36 -3.29 4.13 5.61
C GLU A 36 -1.88 4.68 5.83
N GLU A 37 -1.03 3.92 6.53
CA GLU A 37 0.35 4.29 6.77
C GLU A 37 1.20 4.23 5.49
N LEU A 38 1.06 3.16 4.70
CA LEU A 38 1.75 3.03 3.41
C LEU A 38 1.38 4.17 2.45
N MET A 39 0.13 4.65 2.48
CA MET A 39 -0.29 5.79 1.67
C MET A 39 0.48 7.07 2.03
N LYS A 40 0.74 7.31 3.32
CA LYS A 40 1.56 8.45 3.76
C LYS A 40 2.99 8.31 3.28
N GLN A 41 3.58 7.13 3.49
CA GLN A 41 4.96 6.85 3.09
C GLN A 41 5.17 7.02 1.58
N VAL A 42 4.23 6.56 0.75
CA VAL A 42 4.28 6.76 -0.70
C VAL A 42 4.20 8.23 -1.08
N ARG A 43 3.38 9.03 -0.39
CA ARG A 43 3.24 10.48 -0.66
C ARG A 43 4.46 11.29 -0.22
N GLU A 44 5.23 10.80 0.75
CA GLU A 44 6.45 11.44 1.24
C GLU A 44 7.66 11.16 0.33
N LEU A 45 7.55 10.23 -0.64
CA LEU A 45 8.62 9.99 -1.60
C LEU A 45 8.76 11.17 -2.57
N PRO A 46 9.98 11.62 -2.90
CA PRO A 46 10.22 12.71 -3.84
C PRO A 46 10.04 12.24 -5.29
N VAL A 47 8.81 11.90 -5.68
CA VAL A 47 8.47 11.23 -6.96
C VAL A 47 8.97 11.98 -8.20
N GLU A 48 9.01 13.30 -8.14
CA GLU A 48 9.45 14.16 -9.26
C GLU A 48 10.97 14.06 -9.52
N GLU A 49 11.75 13.69 -8.51
CA GLU A 49 13.21 13.55 -8.59
C GLU A 49 13.65 12.12 -8.94
N LEU A 50 12.70 11.19 -9.11
CA LEU A 50 13.00 9.79 -9.37
C LEU A 50 13.24 9.50 -10.85
N PRO A 51 14.12 8.53 -11.17
CA PRO A 51 14.16 7.92 -12.49
C PRO A 51 12.79 7.37 -12.90
N GLU A 52 12.48 7.44 -14.19
CA GLU A 52 11.15 7.09 -14.72
C GLU A 52 10.65 5.71 -14.28
N ALA A 53 11.54 4.71 -14.21
CA ALA A 53 11.20 3.37 -13.75
C ALA A 53 10.73 3.33 -12.28
N LEU A 54 11.41 4.07 -11.40
CA LEU A 54 11.04 4.17 -9.99
C LEU A 54 9.78 5.01 -9.81
N LYS A 55 9.65 6.10 -10.57
CA LYS A 55 8.45 6.93 -10.60
C LYS A 55 7.22 6.11 -10.97
N ALA A 56 7.27 5.35 -12.06
CA ALA A 56 6.18 4.47 -12.48
C ALA A 56 5.83 3.44 -11.39
N LYS A 57 6.85 2.88 -10.73
CA LYS A 57 6.67 1.93 -9.64
C LYS A 57 5.99 2.56 -8.42
N VAL A 58 6.36 3.77 -8.02
CA VAL A 58 5.72 4.49 -6.90
C VAL A 58 4.27 4.84 -7.22
N LEU A 59 3.97 5.25 -8.45
CA LEU A 59 2.60 5.53 -8.89
C LEU A 59 1.73 4.26 -8.87
N ASP A 60 2.26 3.13 -9.36
CA ASP A 60 1.58 1.83 -9.30
C ASP A 60 1.31 1.39 -7.86
N MET A 61 2.28 1.54 -6.95
CA MET A 61 2.07 1.29 -5.52
C MET A 61 0.95 2.16 -4.95
N GLY A 62 0.94 3.46 -5.26
CA GLY A 62 -0.12 4.37 -4.82
C GLY A 62 -1.52 3.99 -5.32
N LEU A 63 -1.62 3.41 -6.52
CA LEU A 63 -2.88 2.85 -7.03
C LEU A 63 -3.27 1.57 -6.27
N LYS A 64 -2.33 0.63 -6.09
CA LYS A 64 -2.58 -0.62 -5.37
C LYS A 64 -3.00 -0.40 -3.92
N ILE A 65 -2.37 0.53 -3.21
CA ILE A 65 -2.75 0.87 -1.83
C ILE A 65 -4.21 1.34 -1.80
N ARG A 66 -4.63 2.22 -2.72
CA ARG A 66 -6.04 2.70 -2.80
C ARG A 66 -7.02 1.54 -3.01
N ILE A 67 -6.73 0.67 -3.97
CA ILE A 67 -7.60 -0.48 -4.27
C ILE A 67 -7.75 -1.38 -3.04
N LEU A 68 -6.64 -1.74 -2.39
CA LEU A 68 -6.66 -2.58 -1.21
C LEU A 68 -7.37 -1.89 -0.03
N TYR A 69 -7.21 -0.57 0.12
CA TYR A 69 -7.88 0.19 1.17
C TYR A 69 -9.40 0.17 1.01
N HIS A 70 -9.89 0.42 -0.21
CA HIS A 70 -11.32 0.32 -0.50
C HIS A 70 -11.85 -1.09 -0.28
N ARG A 71 -11.08 -2.11 -0.68
CA ARG A 71 -11.43 -3.51 -0.41
C ARG A 71 -11.51 -3.80 1.09
N ALA A 72 -10.56 -3.33 1.88
CA ALA A 72 -10.57 -3.50 3.33
C ALA A 72 -11.83 -2.87 3.95
N ASN A 73 -12.19 -1.65 3.54
CA ASN A 73 -13.42 -1.00 3.99
C ASN A 73 -14.67 -1.78 3.60
N ALA A 74 -14.77 -2.24 2.35
CA ALA A 74 -15.93 -3.01 1.89
C ALA A 74 -16.11 -4.31 2.68
N LEU A 75 -15.01 -5.04 2.94
CA LEU A 75 -15.06 -6.27 3.72
C LEU A 75 -15.41 -6.02 5.20
N LEU A 76 -14.93 -4.92 5.79
CA LEU A 76 -15.30 -4.54 7.16
C LEU A 76 -16.79 -4.19 7.24
N SER A 77 -17.31 -3.41 6.30
CA SER A 77 -18.74 -3.05 6.28
C SER A 77 -19.66 -4.28 6.16
N LEU A 78 -19.23 -5.31 5.41
CA LEU A 78 -19.98 -6.57 5.31
C LEU A 78 -19.99 -7.41 6.61
N GLN A 79 -19.09 -7.15 7.56
CA GLN A 79 -19.09 -7.81 8.88
C GLN A 79 -19.92 -7.08 9.92
N GLU A 80 -20.23 -5.80 9.69
CA GLU A 80 -20.99 -4.97 10.61
C GLU A 80 -22.52 -5.08 10.38
N GLU A 81 -22.94 -5.75 9.30
CA GLU A 81 -24.34 -6.14 8.99
C GLU A 81 -24.71 -7.52 9.57
#